data_AF-A0A1S1TUM5-F1
#
_entry.id   AF-A0A1S1TUM5-F1
#
_cell.length_a   1.000
_cell.length_b   1.000
_cell.length_c   1.000
_cell.angle_alpha   90.00
_cell.angle_beta   90.00
_cell.angle_gamma   90.00
#
_symmetry.space_group_name_H-M   'P 1'
#
loop_
_entity.id
_entity.type
_entity.pdbx_description
1 polymer ?
#
loop_
_entity_poly.entity_id
_entity_poly.type
_entity_poly.pdbx_seq_one_letter_code
_entity_poly.pdbx_strand_id
1 'polypeptide(L)'
;MLVAAFQAPLSFVNADRFKRGLLDLIDAKGESVKLMVLEASNIVEIDYTAAQTLIDTIRHCRDKGAVFAIARMESLRAQQALAKFGIADLVGPQRIFHSVDDAIKALGPGQTQQQDDVQ
;
A
#
# COMPACT_ATOMS: atom_id res chain seq x y z
N MET A 1 1.96 -12.58 3.51
CA MET A 1 1.70 -11.41 2.63
C MET A 1 0.20 -11.24 2.45
N LEU A 2 -0.24 -10.00 2.28
CA LEU A 2 -1.60 -9.60 1.97
C LEU A 2 -1.60 -8.64 0.77
N VAL A 3 -2.60 -8.80 -0.10
CA VAL A 3 -2.91 -7.86 -1.18
C VAL A 3 -4.39 -7.52 -1.03
N ALA A 4 -4.72 -6.24 -1.00
CA ALA A 4 -6.11 -5.79 -0.98
C ALA A 4 -6.32 -4.73 -2.05
N ALA A 5 -7.39 -4.88 -2.82
CA ALA A 5 -7.81 -3.90 -3.81
C ALA A 5 -8.96 -3.06 -3.25
N PHE A 6 -8.93 -1.76 -3.50
CA PHE A 6 -10.04 -0.87 -3.16
C PHE A 6 -10.69 -0.32 -4.43
N GLN A 7 -11.95 -0.69 -4.66
CA GLN A 7 -12.68 -0.46 -5.91
C GLN A 7 -13.52 0.83 -5.84
N ALA A 8 -12.94 1.93 -5.40
CA ALA A 8 -13.61 3.23 -5.28
C ALA A 8 -12.61 4.40 -5.13
N PRO A 9 -13.03 5.65 -5.42
CA PRO A 9 -12.32 6.83 -4.95
C PRO A 9 -12.12 6.75 -3.43
N LEU A 10 -10.99 7.21 -2.90
CA LEU A 10 -10.78 7.21 -1.45
C LEU A 10 -11.08 8.61 -0.91
N SER A 11 -12.24 8.77 -0.27
CA SER A 11 -12.73 10.06 0.23
C SER A 11 -13.29 9.91 1.64
N PHE A 12 -13.67 11.02 2.26
CA PHE A 12 -14.33 11.04 3.57
C PHE A 12 -15.55 10.10 3.66
N VAL A 13 -16.23 9.85 2.53
CA VAL A 13 -17.42 8.99 2.46
C VAL A 13 -17.09 7.54 2.82
N ASN A 14 -15.91 7.06 2.43
CA ASN A 14 -15.55 5.64 2.54
C ASN A 14 -14.22 5.36 3.22
N ALA A 15 -13.50 6.40 3.66
CA ALA A 15 -12.21 6.29 4.34
C ALA A 15 -12.28 5.36 5.57
N ASP A 16 -13.31 5.53 6.42
CA ASP A 16 -13.46 4.70 7.62
C ASP A 16 -13.73 3.22 7.27
N ARG A 17 -14.54 2.95 6.24
CA ARG A 17 -14.76 1.58 5.73
C ARG A 17 -13.47 0.97 5.19
N PHE A 18 -12.68 1.76 4.47
CA PHE A 18 -11.37 1.36 3.96
C PHE A 18 -10.42 0.99 5.12
N LYS A 19 -10.30 1.86 6.14
CA LYS A 19 -9.46 1.64 7.32
C LYS A 19 -9.82 0.35 8.02
N ARG A 20 -11.10 0.20 8.38
CA ARG A 20 -11.61 -0.98 9.09
C ARG A 20 -11.32 -2.26 8.31
N GLY A 21 -11.66 -2.28 7.02
CA GLY A 21 -11.41 -3.46 6.18
C GLY A 21 -9.93 -3.87 6.11
N LEU A 22 -9.01 -2.90 6.02
CA LEU A 22 -7.58 -3.21 6.00
C LEU A 22 -7.05 -3.65 7.37
N LEU A 23 -7.42 -2.94 8.44
CA LEU A 23 -7.01 -3.29 9.79
C LEU A 23 -7.53 -4.68 10.17
N ASP A 24 -8.78 -5.00 9.87
CA ASP A 24 -9.37 -6.32 10.14
C ASP A 24 -8.58 -7.44 9.43
N LEU A 25 -8.16 -7.23 8.18
CA LEU A 25 -7.35 -8.19 7.44
C LEU A 25 -5.96 -8.40 8.05
N ILE A 26 -5.33 -7.31 8.50
CA ILE A 26 -4.01 -7.33 9.12
C ILE A 26 -4.10 -8.01 10.50
N ASP A 27 -5.05 -7.58 11.32
CA ASP A 27 -5.21 -8.05 12.70
C ASP A 27 -5.68 -9.50 12.76
N ALA A 28 -6.53 -9.95 11.82
CA ALA A 28 -6.92 -11.36 11.71
C ALA A 28 -5.73 -12.30 11.45
N LYS A 29 -4.69 -11.82 10.77
CA LYS A 29 -3.47 -12.58 10.51
C LYS A 29 -2.34 -12.28 11.51
N GLY A 30 -2.43 -11.18 12.24
CA GLY A 30 -1.45 -10.74 13.23
C GLY A 30 -0.04 -10.58 12.65
N GLU A 31 0.96 -10.92 13.45
CA GLU A 31 2.40 -10.75 13.13
C GLU A 31 2.89 -11.61 11.94
N SER A 32 2.06 -12.52 11.43
CA SER A 32 2.37 -13.30 10.23
C SER A 32 2.35 -12.46 8.94
N VAL A 33 1.71 -11.28 8.98
CA VAL A 33 1.72 -10.34 7.86
C VAL A 33 3.03 -9.57 7.84
N LYS A 34 3.95 -9.95 6.95
CA LYS A 34 5.20 -9.21 6.72
C LYS A 34 5.11 -8.15 5.62
N LEU A 35 4.11 -8.26 4.74
CA LEU A 35 3.90 -7.36 3.61
C LEU A 35 2.39 -7.17 3.37
N MET A 36 1.99 -5.92 3.23
CA MET A 36 0.66 -5.46 2.82
C MET A 36 0.78 -4.60 1.56
N VAL A 37 0.16 -5.05 0.46
CA VAL A 37 0.11 -4.32 -0.81
C VAL A 37 -1.31 -3.78 -1.02
N LEU A 38 -1.45 -2.47 -1.13
CA LEU A 38 -2.67 -1.82 -1.59
C LEU A 38 -2.66 -1.74 -3.12
N GLU A 39 -3.56 -2.48 -3.76
CA GLU A 39 -3.85 -2.34 -5.18
C GLU A 39 -4.81 -1.16 -5.38
N ALA A 40 -4.35 -0.14 -6.13
CA ALA A 40 -4.94 1.19 -6.15
C ALA A 40 -5.48 1.61 -7.53
N SER A 41 -5.71 0.69 -8.48
CA SER A 41 -6.17 1.02 -9.85
C SER A 41 -7.41 1.91 -9.87
N ASN A 42 -8.30 1.73 -8.90
CA ASN A 42 -9.59 2.44 -8.86
C ASN A 42 -9.62 3.59 -7.85
N ILE A 43 -8.49 3.90 -7.20
CA ILE A 43 -8.37 5.08 -6.33
C ILE A 43 -8.03 6.27 -7.23
N VAL A 44 -9.08 6.92 -7.74
CA VAL A 44 -8.93 8.06 -8.66
C VAL A 44 -8.65 9.39 -7.97
N GLU A 45 -8.95 9.50 -6.68
CA GLU A 45 -8.64 10.66 -5.84
C GLU A 45 -8.48 10.27 -4.37
N ILE A 46 -7.79 11.13 -3.63
CA ILE A 46 -7.57 11.05 -2.19
C ILE A 46 -7.78 12.45 -1.62
N ASP A 47 -8.82 12.65 -0.81
CA ASP A 47 -9.02 13.91 -0.08
C ASP A 47 -8.20 13.94 1.23
N TYR A 48 -8.25 15.06 1.96
CA TYR A 48 -7.49 15.21 3.20
C TYR A 48 -7.86 14.17 4.28
N THR A 49 -9.15 13.86 4.43
CA THR A 49 -9.64 12.92 5.45
C THR A 49 -9.22 11.48 5.10
N ALA A 50 -9.36 11.12 3.83
CA ALA A 50 -8.85 9.87 3.27
C ALA A 50 -7.33 9.74 3.42
N ALA A 51 -6.59 10.82 3.20
CA ALA A 51 -5.14 10.86 3.39
C ALA A 51 -4.76 10.56 4.84
N GLN A 52 -5.39 11.20 5.82
CA GLN A 52 -5.15 10.89 7.24
C GLN A 52 -5.46 9.44 7.58
N THR A 53 -6.54 8.91 7.01
CA THR A 53 -6.93 7.52 7.19
C THR A 53 -5.91 6.54 6.60
N LEU A 54 -5.36 6.84 5.43
CA LEU A 54 -4.29 6.05 4.82
C LEU A 54 -2.99 6.13 5.64
N ILE A 55 -2.64 7.32 6.16
CA ILE A 55 -1.49 7.51 7.06
C ILE A 55 -1.61 6.63 8.31
N ASP A 56 -2.77 6.64 8.96
CA ASP A 56 -3.03 5.79 10.12
C ASP A 56 -2.89 4.30 9.78
N THR A 57 -3.38 3.90 8.61
CA THR A 57 -3.31 2.51 8.15
C THR A 57 -1.86 2.08 7.93
N ILE A 58 -1.04 2.95 7.31
CA ILE A 58 0.40 2.69 7.09
C ILE A 58 1.13 2.58 8.43
N ARG A 59 0.82 3.44 9.40
CA ARG A 59 1.40 3.38 10.75
C ARG A 59 1.03 2.08 11.45
N HIS A 60 -0.25 1.68 11.41
CA HIS A 60 -0.71 0.41 11.98
C HIS A 60 0.04 -0.79 11.38
N CYS A 61 0.24 -0.81 10.06
CA CYS A 61 1.04 -1.86 9.41
C CYS A 61 2.45 -1.92 9.99
N ARG A 62 3.11 -0.76 10.12
CA ARG A 62 4.47 -0.65 10.66
C ARG A 62 4.55 -1.13 12.11
N ASP A 63 3.57 -0.75 12.93
CA ASP A 63 3.49 -1.14 14.35
C ASP A 63 3.29 -2.65 14.50
N LYS A 64 2.65 -3.30 13.53
CA LYS A 64 2.52 -4.77 13.44
C LYS A 64 3.73 -5.46 12.78
N GLY A 65 4.77 -4.71 12.42
CA GLY A 65 5.96 -5.23 11.75
C GLY A 65 5.77 -5.58 10.27
N ALA A 66 4.72 -5.05 9.64
CA ALA A 66 4.42 -5.25 8.22
C ALA A 66 4.94 -4.06 7.38
N VAL A 67 5.53 -4.37 6.23
CA VAL A 67 5.83 -3.37 5.19
C VAL A 67 4.55 -3.03 4.44
N PHE A 68 4.30 -1.74 4.22
CA PHE A 68 3.20 -1.26 3.37
C PHE A 68 3.75 -0.84 2.00
N ALA A 69 3.06 -1.23 0.93
CA ALA A 69 3.35 -0.86 -0.45
C ALA A 69 2.07 -0.48 -1.20
N ILE A 70 2.20 0.35 -2.23
CA ILE A 70 1.12 0.72 -3.14
C ILE A 70 1.45 0.16 -4.52
N ALA A 71 0.46 -0.38 -5.21
CA ALA A 71 0.60 -0.88 -6.58
C ALA A 71 -0.51 -0.32 -7.48
N ARG A 72 -0.19 -0.12 -8.77
CA ARG A 72 -1.15 0.23 -9.83
C ARG A 72 -1.92 1.53 -9.58
N MET A 73 -1.31 2.54 -8.97
CA MET A 73 -1.96 3.86 -8.84
C MET A 73 -1.88 4.64 -10.16
N GLU A 74 -2.88 4.49 -11.02
CA GLU A 74 -2.89 5.09 -12.37
C GLU A 74 -3.26 6.59 -12.38
N SER A 75 -4.07 7.04 -11.42
CA SER A 75 -4.56 8.42 -11.40
C SER A 75 -3.47 9.41 -11.01
N LEU A 76 -3.16 10.35 -11.91
CA LEU A 76 -2.27 11.49 -11.62
C LEU A 76 -2.76 12.32 -10.42
N ARG A 77 -4.09 12.48 -10.28
CA ARG A 77 -4.68 13.22 -9.15
C ARG A 77 -4.42 12.50 -7.82
N ALA A 78 -4.52 11.17 -7.80
CA ALA A 78 -4.21 10.37 -6.61
C ALA A 78 -2.70 10.41 -6.29
N GLN A 79 -1.84 10.31 -7.30
CA GLN A 79 -0.38 10.43 -7.13
C GLN A 79 0.01 11.82 -6.57
N GLN A 80 -0.58 12.89 -7.12
CA GLN A 80 -0.39 14.25 -6.62
C GLN A 80 -0.86 14.39 -5.17
N ALA A 81 -1.96 13.75 -4.79
CA ALA A 81 -2.43 13.74 -3.41
C ALA A 81 -1.44 13.01 -2.49
N LEU A 82 -0.87 11.88 -2.89
CA LEU A 82 0.17 11.19 -2.11
C LEU A 82 1.37 12.10 -1.84
N ALA A 83 1.84 12.83 -2.86
CA ALA A 83 2.93 13.78 -2.71
C ALA A 83 2.53 14.96 -1.81
N LYS A 84 1.38 15.58 -2.09
CA LYS A 84 0.87 16.75 -1.34
C LYS A 84 0.71 16.47 0.16
N PHE A 85 0.26 15.26 0.52
CA PHE A 85 0.02 14.87 1.90
C PHE A 85 1.20 14.13 2.55
N GLY A 86 2.35 14.02 1.87
CA GLY A 86 3.55 13.35 2.40
C GLY A 86 3.42 11.84 2.53
N ILE A 87 2.41 11.23 1.91
CA ILE A 87 2.17 9.78 1.97
C ILE A 87 3.21 9.04 1.13
N ALA A 88 3.64 9.60 0.00
CA ALA A 88 4.68 8.99 -0.82
C ALA A 88 5.98 8.78 -0.02
N ASP A 89 6.38 9.77 0.79
CA ASP A 89 7.57 9.68 1.65
C ASP A 89 7.34 8.75 2.85
N LEU A 90 6.14 8.79 3.45
CA LEU A 90 5.77 7.89 4.54
C LEU A 90 5.79 6.41 4.12
N VAL A 91 5.27 6.12 2.93
CA VAL A 91 5.31 4.80 2.29
C VAL A 91 6.73 4.48 1.88
N GLY A 92 7.55 5.45 1.47
CA GLY A 92 8.83 5.25 0.81
C GLY A 92 8.62 5.14 -0.71
N PRO A 93 9.14 6.07 -1.53
CA PRO A 93 8.90 6.09 -2.98
C PRO A 93 9.24 4.79 -3.71
N GLN A 94 10.27 4.07 -3.23
CA GLN A 94 10.68 2.75 -3.71
C GLN A 94 9.69 1.61 -3.42
N ARG A 95 8.58 1.89 -2.72
CA ARG A 95 7.50 0.94 -2.41
C ARG A 95 6.18 1.30 -3.10
N ILE A 96 6.27 2.12 -4.15
CA ILE A 96 5.16 2.43 -5.06
C ILE A 96 5.49 1.77 -6.40
N PHE A 97 4.67 0.81 -6.82
CA PHE A 97 4.94 -0.06 -7.96
C PHE A 97 3.88 0.09 -9.06
N HIS A 98 4.27 -0.21 -10.30
CA HIS A 98 3.36 -0.24 -11.44
C HIS A 98 2.49 -1.50 -11.46
N SER A 99 2.91 -2.58 -10.81
CA SER A 99 2.14 -3.81 -10.69
C SER A 99 2.20 -4.38 -9.28
N VAL A 100 1.20 -5.20 -8.94
CA VAL A 100 1.21 -5.97 -7.69
C VAL A 100 2.35 -6.99 -7.72
N ASP A 101 2.60 -7.61 -8.87
CA ASP A 101 3.65 -8.60 -9.05
C ASP A 101 5.05 -8.03 -8.74
N ASP A 102 5.35 -6.82 -9.22
CA ASP A 102 6.62 -6.14 -8.89
C ASP A 102 6.75 -5.87 -7.39
N ALA A 103 5.66 -5.48 -6.73
CA ALA A 103 5.66 -5.26 -5.28
C ALA A 103 5.95 -6.55 -4.52
N ILE A 104 5.37 -7.67 -4.96
CA ILE A 104 5.57 -9.00 -4.36
C ILE A 104 7.00 -9.48 -4.60
N LYS A 105 7.53 -9.32 -5.81
CA LYS A 105 8.91 -9.72 -6.14
C LYS A 105 9.93 -8.91 -5.34
N ALA A 106 9.71 -7.61 -5.20
CA ALA A 106 10.64 -6.72 -4.51
C ALA A 106 10.60 -6.85 -2.98
N LEU A 107 9.43 -7.12 -2.39
CA LEU A 107 9.22 -7.03 -0.93
C LEU A 107 8.73 -8.34 -0.28
N GLY A 108 8.36 -9.33 -1.07
CA GLY A 108 7.93 -10.64 -0.57
C GLY A 108 9.09 -11.41 0.07
N PRO A 109 8.80 -12.42 0.90
CA PRO A 109 9.83 -13.30 1.44
C PRO A 109 10.52 -14.07 0.31
N GLY A 110 11.69 -13.58 -0.09
CA GLY A 110 12.72 -14.22 -0.92
C GLY A 110 12.26 -15.14 -2.05
N GLN A 111 12.26 -14.64 -3.28
CA GLN A 111 12.99 -15.34 -4.34
C GLN A 111 14.37 -14.69 -4.46
N THR A 112 15.29 -15.07 -3.58
CA THR A 112 16.71 -14.90 -3.90
C THR A 112 17.03 -15.93 -4.97
N GLN A 113 17.07 -15.54 -6.25
CA GLN A 113 17.65 -16.37 -7.29
C GLN A 113 18.16 -15.53 -8.49
N GLN A 114 19.48 -15.56 -8.63
CA GLN A 114 20.29 -15.49 -9.87
C GLN A 114 20.58 -14.11 -10.48
N GLN A 115 21.56 -13.43 -9.89
CA GLN A 115 22.66 -12.85 -10.67
C GLN A 115 23.89 -13.75 -10.47
N ASP A 116 23.88 -14.91 -11.13
CA ASP A 116 25.10 -15.62 -11.48
C ASP A 116 25.31 -15.41 -12.99
N ASP A 117 26.41 -14.72 -13.27
CA ASP A 117 27.29 -14.88 -14.44
C ASP A 117 26.85 -14.36 -15.82
N VAL A 118 27.43 -13.22 -16.21
CA VAL A 118 28.21 -13.17 -17.46
C VAL A 118 29.50 -12.39 -17.17
N GLN A 119 30.56 -13.17 -16.93
CA GLN A 119 31.97 -13.01 -17.34
C GLN A 119 32.36 -11.71 -18.08
#